data_AF-M2AUG8-F1
#
_entry.id   AF-M2AUG8-F1
#
_cell.length_a   1.000
_cell.length_b   1.000
_cell.length_c   1.000
_cell.angle_alpha   90.00
_cell.angle_beta   90.00
_cell.angle_gamma   90.00
#
_symmetry.space_group_name_H-M   'P 1'
#
loop_
_entity.id
_entity.type
_entity.pdbx_description
1 polymer ?
#
loop_
_entity_poly.entity_id
_entity_poly.type
_entity_poly.pdbx_seq_one_letter_code
_entity_poly.pdbx_strand_id
1 'polypeptide(L)'
;MGSTSRLSQRTTEKETTMSHRADEEIFQNAIGRLDNAAEFSSIGPEALERLRYPKSMLQVSIPLRMDDGSLRVFQGYRVRHDDTRGPTKGGIRFHPDVHLGEVKALAFWMTCKCAVAGIPFGGGKGGIIVNPKELSRLELERLSRGFIQRVADFIGPETDIPAPDVYTNAMIMGWMMDEYSNIQRRRTPTVITGKPIPLGGSLGRDDATGRGAYYCIKELERLKAWSPPEVRVAVQGFGNAGQHVARLMHADGYRIVAISDSRGGIFRDEGLDIPRAIELKQQRQDLSEVYASRSVCDCPECGCVECHCQPDDAGSGKIITNEELLELDVDILIPAALENQLTAENAERVMAPVIVEVANGPTTTEADAIFNAKETLIVPDILANAGGVTVSYFEWTQNRAGYYWTVEEVHQRLSQIMKREFKLIYELMVTNQIDMRTAAYAHALNRIGEAIESQGTSTSFRLNRQCSRYHDFRQELRFTSHGRTTSVHGRLLASRELPVRGSNLSVRQSAAKGAAADRTHQTQIARPLGHDTWSQSHLRSSQSGHQGTRPQCALCNRSRSRWPGPGREHLSRRHLQRTVLGYFARRRWIATAFQTVLISGWDSQPRRPRNARLDSRGWRAWLRLVTCVRSRVRQS
;
A
#
# COMPACT_ATOMS: atom_id res chain seq x y z
N MET A 1 12.09 36.84 -39.54
CA MET A 1 11.23 36.24 -38.51
C MET A 1 11.49 34.72 -38.33
N GLY A 2 12.75 34.26 -38.30
CA GLY A 2 13.07 32.83 -38.30
C GLY A 2 14.10 32.35 -37.25
N SER A 3 14.59 33.25 -36.39
CA SER A 3 15.61 32.93 -35.39
C SER A 3 15.06 32.71 -33.97
N THR A 4 13.93 33.32 -33.62
CA THR A 4 13.31 33.21 -32.28
C THR A 4 12.54 31.90 -32.05
N SER A 5 12.04 31.24 -33.10
CA SER A 5 11.34 29.94 -32.95
C SER A 5 12.27 28.75 -32.73
N ARG A 6 13.49 28.77 -33.29
CA ARG A 6 14.48 27.68 -33.11
C ARG A 6 15.15 27.69 -31.74
N LEU A 7 15.29 28.86 -31.11
CA LEU A 7 15.81 28.96 -29.74
C LEU A 7 14.80 28.44 -28.72
N SER A 8 13.52 28.78 -28.86
CA SER A 8 12.44 28.26 -28.02
C SER A 8 12.25 26.74 -28.16
N GLN A 9 12.35 26.20 -29.39
CA GLN A 9 12.29 24.74 -29.62
C GLN A 9 13.50 23.99 -29.06
N ARG A 10 14.72 24.57 -29.17
CA ARG A 10 15.95 23.96 -28.61
C ARG A 10 16.00 24.00 -27.08
N THR A 11 15.42 25.01 -26.44
CA THR A 11 15.30 25.05 -24.97
C THR A 11 14.29 24.02 -24.49
N THR A 12 13.13 23.89 -25.13
CA THR A 12 12.13 22.86 -24.77
C THR A 12 12.64 21.44 -25.05
N GLU A 13 13.37 21.20 -26.14
CA GLU A 13 13.96 19.89 -26.44
C GLU A 13 15.05 19.52 -25.43
N LYS A 14 15.91 20.47 -25.02
CA LYS A 14 16.93 20.26 -23.99
C LYS A 14 16.32 20.01 -22.60
N GLU A 15 15.29 20.76 -22.22
CA GLU A 15 14.58 20.55 -20.95
C GLU A 15 13.88 19.18 -20.93
N THR A 16 13.25 18.78 -22.04
CA THR A 16 12.60 17.47 -22.17
C THR A 16 13.62 16.31 -22.17
N THR A 17 14.79 16.48 -22.80
CA THR A 17 15.86 15.45 -22.74
C THR A 17 16.55 15.37 -21.39
N MET A 18 16.71 16.48 -20.68
CA MET A 18 17.24 16.50 -19.31
C MET A 18 16.25 15.87 -18.33
N SER A 19 14.94 16.14 -18.45
CA SER A 19 13.93 15.51 -17.59
C SER A 19 13.81 14.00 -17.86
N HIS A 20 13.85 13.56 -19.13
CA HIS A 20 13.86 12.13 -19.45
C HIS A 20 15.09 11.39 -18.92
N ARG A 21 16.25 12.06 -18.82
CA ARG A 21 17.45 11.47 -18.22
C ARG A 21 17.33 11.33 -16.70
N ALA A 22 16.85 12.38 -16.01
CA ALA A 22 16.61 12.33 -14.57
C ALA A 22 15.53 11.30 -14.19
N ASP A 23 14.48 11.17 -15.02
CA ASP A 23 13.44 10.14 -14.87
C ASP A 23 14.00 8.72 -14.89
N GLU A 24 14.92 8.45 -15.82
CA GLU A 24 15.54 7.14 -15.95
C GLU A 24 16.52 6.89 -14.80
N GLU A 25 17.26 7.91 -14.36
CA GLU A 25 18.25 7.81 -13.28
C GLU A 25 17.65 7.33 -11.94
N ILE A 26 16.48 7.83 -11.55
CA ILE A 26 15.80 7.37 -10.31
C ILE A 26 15.41 5.89 -10.40
N PHE A 27 14.87 5.47 -11.54
CA PHE A 27 14.50 4.07 -11.74
C PHE A 27 15.74 3.16 -11.81
N GLN A 28 16.79 3.60 -12.50
CA GLN A 28 18.06 2.87 -12.58
C GLN A 28 18.73 2.73 -11.21
N ASN A 29 18.70 3.77 -10.37
CA ASN A 29 19.19 3.69 -8.99
C ASN A 29 18.39 2.68 -8.14
N ALA A 30 17.06 2.62 -8.33
CA ALA A 30 16.23 1.62 -7.68
C ALA A 30 16.56 0.19 -8.14
N ILE A 31 16.88 0.00 -9.42
CA ILE A 31 17.32 -1.27 -10.00
C ILE A 31 18.75 -1.65 -9.58
N GLY A 32 19.66 -0.68 -9.38
CA GLY A 32 21.02 -0.96 -8.92
C GLY A 32 21.07 -1.69 -7.57
N ARG A 33 20.12 -1.40 -6.67
CA ARG A 33 19.96 -2.15 -5.39
C ARG A 33 19.57 -3.62 -5.60
N LEU A 34 18.90 -3.93 -6.70
CA LEU A 34 18.47 -5.29 -7.04
C LEU A 34 19.64 -6.15 -7.50
N ASP A 35 20.64 -5.59 -8.18
CA ASP A 35 21.83 -6.34 -8.61
C ASP A 35 22.65 -6.83 -7.41
N ASN A 36 22.91 -5.95 -6.43
CA ASN A 36 23.63 -6.33 -5.21
C ASN A 36 22.88 -7.39 -4.40
N ALA A 37 21.56 -7.25 -4.26
CA ALA A 37 20.75 -8.20 -3.50
C ALA A 37 20.54 -9.54 -4.24
N ALA A 38 20.62 -9.54 -5.57
CA ALA A 38 20.45 -10.75 -6.38
C ALA A 38 21.54 -11.78 -6.09
N GLU A 39 22.77 -11.34 -5.81
CA GLU A 39 23.91 -12.19 -5.46
C GLU A 39 23.66 -13.05 -4.21
N PHE A 40 22.82 -12.56 -3.29
CA PHE A 40 22.46 -13.23 -2.04
C PHE A 40 21.08 -13.90 -2.11
N SER A 41 20.52 -14.04 -3.30
CA SER A 41 19.21 -14.63 -3.55
C SER A 41 19.32 -15.81 -4.50
N SER A 42 18.33 -16.70 -4.48
CA SER A 42 18.19 -17.82 -5.41
C SER A 42 17.46 -17.44 -6.70
N ILE A 43 17.31 -16.14 -7.00
CA ILE A 43 16.54 -15.68 -8.17
C ILE A 43 17.25 -16.06 -9.48
N GLY A 44 16.55 -16.75 -10.38
CA GLY A 44 17.06 -17.02 -11.71
C GLY A 44 17.28 -15.75 -12.56
N PRO A 45 18.19 -15.77 -13.54
CA PRO A 45 18.52 -14.59 -14.36
C PRO A 45 17.34 -14.07 -15.18
N GLU A 46 16.44 -14.97 -15.61
CA GLU A 46 15.21 -14.60 -16.33
C GLU A 46 14.20 -13.88 -15.43
N ALA A 47 14.08 -14.32 -14.17
CA ALA A 47 13.23 -13.66 -13.18
C ALA A 47 13.80 -12.29 -12.81
N LEU A 48 15.13 -12.19 -12.68
CA LEU A 48 15.82 -10.92 -12.44
C LEU A 48 15.61 -9.92 -13.59
N GLU A 49 15.79 -10.37 -14.84
CA GLU A 49 15.59 -9.51 -16.02
C GLU A 49 14.15 -9.01 -16.11
N ARG A 50 13.16 -9.86 -15.80
CA ARG A 50 11.76 -9.47 -15.78
C ARG A 50 11.49 -8.33 -14.79
N LEU A 51 12.17 -8.31 -13.64
CA LEU A 51 12.00 -7.26 -12.63
C LEU A 51 12.61 -5.91 -13.03
N ARG A 52 13.40 -5.83 -14.11
CA ARG A 52 13.90 -4.55 -14.64
C ARG A 52 12.84 -3.78 -15.41
N TYR A 53 11.70 -4.40 -15.75
CA TYR A 53 10.67 -3.77 -16.58
C TYR A 53 9.30 -3.82 -15.90
N PRO A 54 8.64 -2.66 -15.72
CA PRO A 54 7.26 -2.64 -15.26
C PRO A 54 6.35 -3.39 -16.25
N LYS A 55 5.47 -4.26 -15.73
CA LYS A 55 4.50 -5.03 -16.52
C LYS A 55 3.62 -4.16 -17.41
N SER A 56 3.19 -3.00 -16.91
CA SER A 56 2.35 -2.08 -17.67
C SER A 56 2.32 -0.69 -17.04
N MET A 57 2.22 0.33 -17.87
CA MET A 57 2.14 1.73 -17.46
C MET A 57 1.01 2.42 -18.21
N LEU A 58 0.26 3.26 -17.51
CA LEU A 58 -0.83 4.06 -18.07
C LEU A 58 -0.59 5.54 -17.75
N GLN A 59 -0.61 6.36 -18.78
CA GLN A 59 -0.56 7.83 -18.69
C GLN A 59 -1.89 8.40 -19.18
N VAL A 60 -2.49 9.31 -18.41
CA VAL A 60 -3.83 9.85 -18.68
C VAL A 60 -3.90 11.35 -18.50
N SER A 61 -4.59 12.05 -19.40
CA SER A 61 -4.95 13.46 -19.19
C SER A 61 -6.30 13.57 -18.50
N ILE A 62 -6.45 14.51 -17.56
CA ILE A 62 -7.63 14.69 -16.71
C ILE A 62 -8.12 16.14 -16.87
N PRO A 63 -9.03 16.41 -17.83
CA PRO A 63 -9.60 17.73 -18.00
C PRO A 63 -10.57 18.03 -16.85
N LEU A 64 -10.35 19.15 -16.17
CA LEU A 64 -11.12 19.61 -15.02
C LEU A 64 -11.64 21.02 -15.27
N ARG A 65 -12.94 21.22 -15.06
CA ARG A 65 -13.53 22.55 -14.97
C ARG A 65 -13.27 23.09 -13.56
N MET A 66 -12.52 24.17 -13.47
CA MET A 66 -12.22 24.88 -12.22
C MET A 66 -13.47 25.62 -11.71
N ASP A 67 -13.46 26.05 -10.45
CA ASP A 67 -14.59 26.76 -9.83
C ASP A 67 -14.87 28.13 -10.49
N ASP A 68 -13.85 28.75 -11.10
CA ASP A 68 -13.99 29.97 -11.91
C ASP A 68 -14.51 29.72 -13.34
N GLY A 69 -14.75 28.46 -13.71
CA GLY A 69 -15.19 28.04 -15.04
C GLY A 69 -14.08 27.85 -16.07
N SER A 70 -12.81 28.12 -15.73
CA SER A 70 -11.67 27.83 -16.58
C SER A 70 -11.45 26.31 -16.74
N LEU A 71 -10.82 25.90 -17.84
CA LEU A 71 -10.44 24.51 -18.08
C LEU A 71 -8.96 24.33 -17.75
N ARG A 72 -8.65 23.44 -16.82
CA ARG A 72 -7.29 22.98 -16.55
C ARG A 72 -7.19 21.49 -16.86
N VAL A 73 -6.09 21.07 -17.49
CA VAL A 73 -5.84 19.65 -17.78
C VAL A 73 -4.68 19.18 -16.93
N PHE A 74 -4.94 18.18 -16.09
CA PHE A 74 -3.93 17.56 -15.24
C PHE A 74 -3.37 16.29 -15.88
N GLN A 75 -2.14 15.95 -15.56
CA GLN A 75 -1.49 14.73 -16.01
C GLN A 75 -1.47 13.71 -14.87
N GLY A 76 -1.87 12.48 -15.16
CA GLY A 76 -1.83 11.37 -14.21
C GLY A 76 -1.11 10.14 -14.75
N TYR A 77 -0.63 9.31 -13.84
CA TYR A 77 0.08 8.06 -14.10
C TYR A 77 -0.45 6.93 -13.22
N ARG A 78 -0.47 5.71 -13.75
CA ARG A 78 -0.61 4.47 -12.98
C ARG A 78 0.30 3.39 -13.55
N VAL A 79 1.19 2.87 -12.72
CA VAL A 79 2.19 1.84 -13.07
C VAL A 79 1.90 0.58 -12.27
N ARG A 80 1.91 -0.56 -12.96
CA ARG A 80 1.94 -1.90 -12.37
C ARG A 80 3.29 -2.51 -12.67
N HIS A 81 4.10 -2.73 -11.65
CA HIS A 81 5.46 -3.21 -11.79
C HIS A 81 5.50 -4.73 -12.02
N ASP A 82 5.06 -5.50 -11.03
CA ASP A 82 4.94 -6.95 -11.13
C ASP A 82 3.67 -7.38 -10.40
N ASP A 83 2.95 -8.37 -10.94
CA ASP A 83 1.73 -8.96 -10.39
C ASP A 83 1.84 -10.50 -10.25
N THR A 84 3.05 -11.04 -10.27
CA THR A 84 3.29 -12.49 -10.30
C THR A 84 2.77 -13.16 -9.02
N ARG A 85 2.89 -12.47 -7.88
CA ARG A 85 2.41 -12.95 -6.56
C ARG A 85 0.94 -12.61 -6.26
N GLY A 86 0.26 -11.86 -7.15
CA GLY A 86 -1.09 -11.37 -6.94
C GLY A 86 -1.31 -9.96 -7.49
N PRO A 87 -2.49 -9.36 -7.30
CA PRO A 87 -2.81 -8.05 -7.87
C PRO A 87 -1.85 -6.97 -7.36
N THR A 88 -1.61 -5.94 -8.17
CA THR A 88 -0.67 -4.90 -7.79
C THR A 88 -1.23 -4.01 -6.70
N LYS A 89 -0.36 -3.56 -5.80
CA LYS A 89 -0.75 -2.71 -4.67
C LYS A 89 0.14 -1.48 -4.60
N GLY A 90 -0.49 -0.31 -4.45
CA GLY A 90 0.21 0.87 -3.96
C GLY A 90 -0.51 2.19 -4.20
N GLY A 91 0.02 3.22 -3.55
CA GLY A 91 -0.66 4.50 -3.35
C GLY A 91 -0.81 5.38 -4.59
N ILE A 92 -1.61 6.44 -4.46
CA ILE A 92 -1.75 7.53 -5.44
C ILE A 92 -1.22 8.82 -4.81
N ARG A 93 -0.14 9.37 -5.37
CA ARG A 93 0.52 10.60 -4.91
C ARG A 93 -0.01 11.83 -5.65
N PHE A 94 -0.36 12.88 -4.92
CA PHE A 94 -0.63 14.19 -5.53
C PHE A 94 0.56 15.09 -5.22
N HIS A 95 1.35 15.48 -6.22
CA HIS A 95 2.50 16.37 -6.02
C HIS A 95 2.83 17.11 -7.32
N PRO A 96 3.31 18.38 -7.29
CA PRO A 96 3.71 19.09 -8.50
C PRO A 96 4.88 18.43 -9.24
N ASP A 97 5.76 17.73 -8.52
CA ASP A 97 6.96 17.10 -9.08
C ASP A 97 6.77 15.63 -9.46
N VAL A 98 5.53 15.12 -9.51
CA VAL A 98 5.31 13.73 -9.96
C VAL A 98 5.78 13.57 -11.40
N HIS A 99 6.61 12.56 -11.64
CA HIS A 99 7.03 12.17 -13.00
C HIS A 99 7.06 10.64 -13.17
N LEU A 100 7.11 10.16 -14.41
CA LEU A 100 6.94 8.72 -14.69
C LEU A 100 8.06 7.87 -14.08
N GLY A 101 9.31 8.36 -14.10
CA GLY A 101 10.48 7.69 -13.52
C GLY A 101 10.30 7.37 -12.04
N GLU A 102 9.89 8.36 -11.25
CA GLU A 102 9.57 8.23 -9.84
C GLU A 102 8.46 7.19 -9.60
N VAL A 103 7.36 7.26 -10.36
CA VAL A 103 6.22 6.33 -10.20
C VAL A 103 6.63 4.89 -10.52
N LYS A 104 7.54 4.66 -11.49
CA LYS A 104 8.11 3.34 -11.76
C LYS A 104 8.93 2.81 -10.57
N ALA A 105 9.85 3.62 -10.05
CA ALA A 105 10.69 3.25 -8.91
C ALA A 105 9.86 2.94 -7.66
N LEU A 106 8.87 3.79 -7.35
CA LEU A 106 7.94 3.56 -6.25
C LEU A 106 7.09 2.29 -6.45
N ALA A 107 6.69 1.97 -7.68
CA ALA A 107 5.96 0.73 -7.97
C ALA A 107 6.84 -0.52 -7.79
N PHE A 108 8.12 -0.45 -8.19
CA PHE A 108 9.12 -1.49 -7.93
C PHE A 108 9.32 -1.71 -6.43
N TRP A 109 9.53 -0.65 -5.65
CA TRP A 109 9.65 -0.79 -4.19
C TRP A 109 8.40 -1.35 -3.54
N MET A 110 7.21 -1.08 -4.09
CA MET A 110 5.99 -1.75 -3.64
C MET A 110 5.98 -3.25 -3.94
N THR A 111 6.54 -3.71 -5.07
CA THR A 111 6.73 -5.14 -5.36
C THR A 111 7.60 -5.77 -4.27
N CYS A 112 8.76 -5.17 -3.97
CA CYS A 112 9.67 -5.67 -2.93
C CYS A 112 9.02 -5.63 -1.54
N LYS A 113 8.38 -4.53 -1.16
CA LYS A 113 7.73 -4.36 0.16
C LYS A 113 6.59 -5.36 0.39
N CYS A 114 5.75 -5.61 -0.62
CA CYS A 114 4.71 -6.64 -0.54
C CYS A 114 5.34 -8.04 -0.38
N ALA A 115 6.42 -8.32 -1.11
CA ALA A 115 7.15 -9.58 -0.98
C ALA A 115 7.82 -9.73 0.39
N VAL A 116 8.45 -8.68 0.94
CA VAL A 116 9.02 -8.66 2.31
C VAL A 116 7.95 -8.94 3.35
N ALA A 117 6.81 -8.26 3.29
CA ALA A 117 5.71 -8.47 4.23
C ALA A 117 5.04 -9.86 4.09
N GLY A 118 5.36 -10.62 3.03
CA GLY A 118 4.79 -11.94 2.78
C GLY A 118 3.30 -11.90 2.44
N ILE A 119 2.82 -10.77 1.91
CA ILE A 119 1.43 -10.59 1.50
C ILE A 119 1.26 -10.95 0.01
N PRO A 120 0.07 -11.42 -0.42
CA PRO A 120 -0.17 -11.93 -1.77
C PRO A 120 -0.46 -10.81 -2.76
N PHE A 121 0.45 -9.83 -2.84
CA PHE A 121 0.35 -8.70 -3.75
C PHE A 121 1.62 -8.49 -4.55
N GLY A 122 1.43 -7.95 -5.74
CA GLY A 122 2.45 -7.31 -6.53
C GLY A 122 2.66 -5.85 -6.15
N GLY A 123 3.40 -5.11 -6.99
CA GLY A 123 3.73 -3.71 -6.78
C GLY A 123 3.07 -2.80 -7.81
N GLY A 124 2.43 -1.73 -7.34
CA GLY A 124 1.88 -0.70 -8.20
C GLY A 124 2.04 0.68 -7.58
N LYS A 125 1.92 1.73 -8.39
CA LYS A 125 1.92 3.11 -7.91
C LYS A 125 1.21 4.01 -8.90
N GLY A 126 0.61 5.09 -8.42
CA GLY A 126 0.10 6.14 -9.29
C GLY A 126 0.43 7.51 -8.75
N GLY A 127 0.22 8.51 -9.59
CA GLY A 127 0.33 9.90 -9.18
C GLY A 127 -0.34 10.85 -10.14
N ILE A 128 -0.65 12.05 -9.65
CA ILE A 128 -1.18 13.16 -10.42
C ILE A 128 -0.24 14.35 -10.20
N ILE A 129 0.14 15.00 -11.31
CA ILE A 129 0.93 16.23 -11.29
C ILE A 129 0.03 17.38 -10.85
N VAL A 130 0.04 17.69 -9.56
CA VAL A 130 -0.83 18.73 -8.97
C VAL A 130 -0.31 19.19 -7.61
N ASN A 131 -0.40 20.49 -7.34
CA ASN A 131 -0.32 21.03 -5.99
C ASN A 131 -1.75 21.08 -5.40
N PRO A 132 -2.11 20.18 -4.46
CA PRO A 132 -3.47 20.12 -3.94
C PRO A 132 -3.84 21.32 -3.07
N LYS A 133 -2.87 22.11 -2.60
CA LYS A 133 -3.11 23.33 -1.82
C LYS A 133 -3.65 24.49 -2.68
N GLU A 134 -3.50 24.41 -3.99
CA GLU A 134 -4.05 25.38 -4.94
C GLU A 134 -5.49 25.06 -5.35
N LEU A 135 -6.01 23.89 -4.95
CA LEU A 135 -7.34 23.44 -5.32
C LEU A 135 -8.33 23.66 -4.18
N SER A 136 -9.55 24.08 -4.54
CA SER A 136 -10.66 23.99 -3.62
C SER A 136 -10.98 22.53 -3.28
N ARG A 137 -11.69 22.29 -2.18
CA ARG A 137 -12.14 20.94 -1.81
C ARG A 137 -12.98 20.28 -2.92
N LEU A 138 -13.82 21.06 -3.61
CA LEU A 138 -14.66 20.56 -4.70
C LEU A 138 -13.86 20.26 -5.95
N GLU A 139 -12.86 21.09 -6.27
CA GLU A 139 -11.92 20.83 -7.35
C GLU A 139 -11.12 19.56 -7.11
N LEU A 140 -10.65 19.36 -5.88
CA LEU A 140 -9.91 18.17 -5.47
C LEU A 140 -10.78 16.89 -5.58
N GLU A 141 -12.05 16.95 -5.17
CA GLU A 141 -12.99 15.84 -5.37
C GLU A 141 -13.19 15.56 -6.86
N ARG A 142 -13.50 16.59 -7.67
CA ARG A 142 -13.71 16.43 -9.12
C ARG A 142 -12.45 15.88 -9.81
N LEU A 143 -11.25 16.31 -9.40
CA LEU A 143 -9.98 15.78 -9.90
C LEU A 143 -9.82 14.30 -9.56
N SER A 144 -10.09 13.93 -8.31
CA SER A 144 -9.98 12.56 -7.81
C SER A 144 -10.92 11.60 -8.55
N ARG A 145 -12.17 12.03 -8.76
CA ARG A 145 -13.16 11.29 -9.57
C ARG A 145 -12.73 11.23 -11.04
N GLY A 146 -12.31 12.36 -11.60
CA GLY A 146 -11.83 12.45 -12.98
C GLY A 146 -10.64 11.53 -13.26
N PHE A 147 -9.75 11.33 -12.30
CA PHE A 147 -8.67 10.35 -12.40
C PHE A 147 -9.21 8.92 -12.50
N ILE A 148 -10.12 8.53 -11.61
CA ILE A 148 -10.73 7.19 -11.62
C ILE A 148 -11.48 6.90 -12.91
N GLN A 149 -12.18 7.89 -13.47
CA GLN A 149 -12.82 7.76 -14.78
C GLN A 149 -11.84 7.39 -15.91
N ARG A 150 -10.55 7.72 -15.78
CA ARG A 150 -9.53 7.39 -16.77
C ARG A 150 -8.79 6.08 -16.51
N VAL A 151 -8.74 5.64 -15.26
CA VAL A 151 -7.99 4.44 -14.87
C VAL A 151 -8.88 3.25 -14.49
N ALA A 152 -10.21 3.40 -14.54
CA ALA A 152 -11.16 2.37 -14.11
C ALA A 152 -10.95 1.00 -14.77
N ASP A 153 -10.58 0.95 -16.05
CA ASP A 153 -10.32 -0.32 -16.77
C ASP A 153 -8.93 -0.91 -16.48
N PHE A 154 -8.06 -0.11 -15.87
CA PHE A 154 -6.68 -0.49 -15.52
C PHE A 154 -6.56 -0.98 -14.08
N ILE A 155 -7.51 -0.61 -13.22
CA ILE A 155 -7.56 -0.99 -11.80
C ILE A 155 -8.67 -1.99 -11.52
N GLY A 156 -8.60 -2.67 -10.37
CA GLY A 156 -9.66 -3.59 -9.97
C GLY A 156 -9.28 -4.44 -8.76
N PRO A 157 -10.26 -5.00 -8.02
CA PRO A 157 -10.00 -5.78 -6.81
C PRO A 157 -9.09 -7.01 -6.99
N GLU A 158 -8.97 -7.51 -8.22
CA GLU A 158 -8.18 -8.68 -8.60
C GLU A 158 -7.06 -8.34 -9.59
N THR A 159 -6.86 -7.04 -9.84
CA THR A 159 -5.92 -6.54 -10.85
C THR A 159 -4.93 -5.56 -10.24
N ASP A 160 -5.43 -4.45 -9.68
CA ASP A 160 -4.63 -3.39 -9.08
C ASP A 160 -5.47 -2.63 -8.04
N ILE A 161 -4.95 -2.48 -6.82
CA ILE A 161 -5.65 -1.91 -5.67
C ILE A 161 -4.93 -0.64 -5.18
N PRO A 162 -5.44 0.56 -5.52
CA PRO A 162 -4.87 1.81 -5.03
C PRO A 162 -4.98 2.01 -3.50
N ALA A 163 -4.25 3.02 -3.01
CA ALA A 163 -4.18 3.42 -1.61
C ALA A 163 -3.85 4.93 -1.50
N PRO A 164 -3.90 5.50 -0.29
CA PRO A 164 -3.30 6.80 -0.03
C PRO A 164 -1.78 6.80 -0.24
N ASP A 165 -1.25 7.97 -0.54
CA ASP A 165 0.17 8.35 -0.53
C ASP A 165 0.29 9.85 -0.19
N VAL A 166 1.42 10.49 -0.50
CA VAL A 166 1.64 11.93 -0.23
C VAL A 166 0.49 12.77 -0.78
N TYR A 167 -0.06 13.61 0.10
CA TYR A 167 -1.23 14.47 -0.09
C TYR A 167 -2.54 13.80 -0.49
N THR A 168 -2.66 12.47 -0.35
CA THR A 168 -3.95 11.79 -0.39
C THR A 168 -4.29 11.12 0.95
N ASN A 169 -5.58 10.95 1.22
CA ASN A 169 -6.06 10.51 2.53
C ASN A 169 -7.35 9.68 2.41
N ALA A 170 -7.92 9.28 3.55
CA ALA A 170 -9.11 8.45 3.59
C ALA A 170 -10.31 9.06 2.83
N MET A 171 -10.52 10.38 2.91
CA MET A 171 -11.62 11.02 2.21
C MET A 171 -11.47 10.91 0.69
N ILE A 172 -10.26 11.15 0.17
CA ILE A 172 -9.96 11.00 -1.26
C ILE A 172 -10.16 9.56 -1.71
N MET A 173 -9.72 8.58 -0.92
CA MET A 173 -9.96 7.15 -1.22
C MET A 173 -11.46 6.82 -1.25
N GLY A 174 -12.25 7.44 -0.38
CA GLY A 174 -13.70 7.33 -0.37
C GLY A 174 -14.33 7.83 -1.67
N TRP A 175 -13.96 9.03 -2.13
CA TRP A 175 -14.42 9.58 -3.41
C TRP A 175 -14.04 8.70 -4.60
N MET A 176 -12.79 8.23 -4.62
CA MET A 176 -12.29 7.39 -5.69
C MET A 176 -13.00 6.02 -5.74
N MET A 177 -13.24 5.40 -4.58
CA MET A 177 -13.97 4.11 -4.49
C MET A 177 -15.43 4.25 -4.91
N ASP A 178 -16.07 5.36 -4.52
CA ASP A 178 -17.44 5.67 -4.90
C ASP A 178 -17.57 5.86 -6.41
N GLU A 179 -16.67 6.64 -7.02
CA GLU A 179 -16.63 6.83 -8.47
C GLU A 179 -16.44 5.52 -9.23
N TYR A 180 -15.49 4.69 -8.79
CA TYR A 180 -15.26 3.37 -9.37
C TYR A 180 -16.50 2.48 -9.26
N SER A 181 -17.17 2.49 -8.10
CA SER A 181 -18.40 1.71 -7.87
C SER A 181 -19.54 2.15 -8.79
N ASN A 182 -19.64 3.46 -9.07
CA ASN A 182 -20.63 4.01 -10.00
C ASN A 182 -20.35 3.55 -11.45
N ILE A 183 -19.09 3.62 -11.89
CA ILE A 183 -18.67 3.15 -13.21
C ILE A 183 -18.99 1.65 -13.38
N GLN A 184 -18.64 0.84 -12.38
CA GLN A 184 -18.87 -0.61 -12.41
C GLN A 184 -20.31 -1.02 -12.08
N ARG A 185 -21.19 -0.06 -11.74
CA ARG A 185 -22.59 -0.27 -11.33
C ARG A 185 -22.76 -1.32 -10.22
N ARG A 186 -21.77 -1.41 -9.33
CA ARG A 186 -21.75 -2.33 -8.19
C ARG A 186 -20.91 -1.75 -7.06
N ARG A 187 -21.33 -1.97 -5.81
CA ARG A 187 -20.52 -1.60 -4.64
C ARG A 187 -19.24 -2.42 -4.64
N THR A 188 -18.09 -1.75 -4.76
CA THR A 188 -16.79 -2.40 -4.86
C THR A 188 -15.80 -1.83 -3.84
N PRO A 189 -16.03 -2.00 -2.52
CA PRO A 189 -15.15 -1.43 -1.50
C PRO A 189 -13.73 -2.03 -1.53
N THR A 190 -13.56 -3.20 -2.16
CA THR A 190 -12.28 -3.91 -2.33
C THR A 190 -11.32 -3.25 -3.34
N VAL A 191 -11.80 -2.34 -4.20
CA VAL A 191 -10.95 -1.76 -5.26
C VAL A 191 -9.86 -0.84 -4.72
N ILE A 192 -10.10 -0.17 -3.59
CA ILE A 192 -9.19 0.80 -2.99
C ILE A 192 -9.11 0.54 -1.48
N THR A 193 -7.95 0.78 -0.89
CA THR A 193 -7.70 0.64 0.55
C THR A 193 -7.38 1.99 1.19
N GLY A 194 -7.30 2.07 2.52
CA GLY A 194 -7.12 3.31 3.26
C GLY A 194 -8.39 4.17 3.23
N LYS A 195 -9.56 3.55 3.18
CA LYS A 195 -10.87 4.24 3.13
C LYS A 195 -11.33 4.67 4.52
N PRO A 196 -12.33 5.56 4.64
CA PRO A 196 -12.98 5.83 5.92
C PRO A 196 -13.66 4.56 6.44
N ILE A 197 -13.67 4.35 7.77
CA ILE A 197 -14.30 3.18 8.41
C ILE A 197 -15.74 2.93 7.91
N PRO A 198 -16.63 3.94 7.80
CA PRO A 198 -17.99 3.72 7.30
C PRO A 198 -18.09 3.22 5.85
N LEU A 199 -17.01 3.31 5.07
CA LEU A 199 -16.92 2.87 3.67
C LEU A 199 -16.08 1.58 3.52
N GLY A 200 -15.90 0.83 4.60
CA GLY A 200 -15.12 -0.41 4.60
C GLY A 200 -13.62 -0.20 4.82
N GLY A 201 -13.22 0.87 5.49
CA GLY A 201 -11.87 1.02 6.03
C GLY A 201 -11.60 0.01 7.16
N SER A 202 -10.33 -0.37 7.37
CA SER A 202 -9.94 -1.24 8.49
C SER A 202 -9.60 -0.41 9.72
N LEU A 203 -10.03 -0.89 10.90
CA LEU A 203 -9.47 -0.43 12.16
C LEU A 203 -7.96 -0.72 12.21
N GLY A 204 -7.22 0.05 13.01
CA GLY A 204 -5.77 -0.07 13.16
C GLY A 204 -4.96 0.35 11.94
N ARG A 205 -5.58 0.96 10.91
CA ARG A 205 -4.84 1.43 9.73
C ARG A 205 -3.99 2.68 10.01
N ASP A 206 -4.49 3.56 10.87
CA ASP A 206 -3.86 4.84 11.18
C ASP A 206 -2.52 4.64 11.89
N ASP A 207 -2.44 3.74 12.86
CA ASP A 207 -1.20 3.47 13.59
C ASP A 207 -0.34 2.35 13.00
N ALA A 208 -0.84 1.64 11.98
CA ALA A 208 -0.19 0.48 11.37
C ALA A 208 1.29 0.67 11.01
N THR A 209 1.65 1.81 10.41
CA THR A 209 3.02 2.08 9.96
C THR A 209 3.98 2.25 11.15
N GLY A 210 3.63 3.12 12.10
CA GLY A 210 4.45 3.33 13.31
C GLY A 210 4.47 2.10 14.20
N ARG A 211 3.36 1.35 14.28
CA ARG A 211 3.27 0.07 14.98
C ARG A 211 4.12 -1.02 14.35
N GLY A 212 4.23 -1.04 13.02
CA GLY A 212 5.13 -1.94 12.29
C GLY A 212 6.58 -1.73 12.71
N ALA A 213 7.04 -0.48 12.69
CA ALA A 213 8.40 -0.13 13.12
C ALA A 213 8.62 -0.44 14.61
N TYR A 214 7.64 -0.13 15.46
CA TYR A 214 7.67 -0.52 16.88
C TYR A 214 7.84 -2.04 17.05
N TYR A 215 7.17 -2.90 16.27
CA TYR A 215 7.39 -4.34 16.36
C TYR A 215 8.78 -4.78 15.92
N CYS A 216 9.38 -4.13 14.92
CA CYS A 216 10.79 -4.37 14.59
C CYS A 216 11.72 -3.98 15.75
N ILE A 217 11.45 -2.85 16.41
CA ILE A 217 12.21 -2.40 17.58
C ILE A 217 12.06 -3.38 18.75
N LYS A 218 10.87 -3.96 18.99
CA LYS A 218 10.69 -5.00 20.02
C LYS A 218 11.49 -6.27 19.73
N GLU A 219 11.69 -6.63 18.47
CA GLU A 219 12.59 -7.75 18.13
C GLU A 219 14.06 -7.39 18.35
N LEU A 220 14.46 -6.14 18.06
CA LEU A 220 15.79 -5.64 18.40
C LEU A 220 16.04 -5.61 19.91
N GLU A 221 15.07 -5.13 20.69
CA GLU A 221 15.12 -5.13 22.17
C GLU A 221 15.44 -6.53 22.70
N ARG A 222 14.78 -7.56 22.15
CA ARG A 222 15.03 -8.96 22.52
C ARG A 222 16.43 -9.44 22.12
N LEU A 223 16.92 -9.05 20.95
CA LEU A 223 18.22 -9.49 20.41
C LEU A 223 19.40 -8.79 21.08
N LYS A 224 19.24 -7.50 21.40
CA LYS A 224 20.27 -6.66 22.03
C LYS A 224 20.16 -6.62 23.56
N ALA A 225 19.14 -7.28 24.13
CA ALA A 225 18.84 -7.31 25.57
C ALA A 225 18.72 -5.90 26.17
N TRP A 226 18.06 -5.00 25.46
CA TRP A 226 17.89 -3.61 25.89
C TRP A 226 16.95 -3.47 27.08
N SER A 227 17.28 -2.53 27.98
CA SER A 227 16.41 -2.05 29.04
C SER A 227 15.76 -0.73 28.58
N PRO A 228 14.44 -0.67 28.29
CA PRO A 228 13.82 0.51 27.67
C PRO A 228 14.16 1.86 28.33
N PRO A 229 14.17 2.02 29.67
CA PRO A 229 14.47 3.31 30.32
C PRO A 229 15.89 3.86 30.10
N GLU A 230 16.82 2.98 29.69
CA GLU A 230 18.22 3.31 29.40
C GLU A 230 18.44 3.65 27.92
N VAL A 231 17.52 3.29 27.04
CA VAL A 231 17.62 3.51 25.60
C VAL A 231 17.10 4.90 25.24
N ARG A 232 17.99 5.75 24.73
CA ARG A 232 17.73 7.10 24.21
C ARG A 232 17.25 7.01 22.76
N VAL A 233 16.17 7.72 22.44
CA VAL A 233 15.54 7.65 21.12
C VAL A 233 15.27 9.05 20.56
N ALA A 234 15.65 9.28 19.31
CA ALA A 234 15.28 10.47 18.55
C ALA A 234 14.33 10.13 17.40
N VAL A 235 13.26 10.91 17.23
CA VAL A 235 12.25 10.70 16.18
C VAL A 235 12.16 11.93 15.29
N GLN A 236 12.69 11.84 14.08
CA GLN A 236 12.53 12.87 13.07
C GLN A 236 11.17 12.72 12.40
N GLY A 237 10.36 13.77 12.36
CA GLY A 237 9.04 13.74 11.70
C GLY A 237 7.91 13.26 12.60
N PHE A 238 7.32 14.18 13.34
CA PHE A 238 6.23 13.92 14.29
C PHE A 238 4.86 14.00 13.61
N GLY A 239 4.72 13.34 12.45
CA GLY A 239 3.46 13.13 11.75
C GLY A 239 2.74 11.88 12.25
N ASN A 240 1.80 11.34 11.47
CA ASN A 240 1.02 10.15 11.86
C ASN A 240 1.90 8.95 12.27
N ALA A 241 2.85 8.54 11.43
CA ALA A 241 3.71 7.40 11.72
C ALA A 241 4.68 7.65 12.90
N GLY A 242 5.36 8.81 12.89
CA GLY A 242 6.29 9.22 13.95
C GLY A 242 5.64 9.37 15.33
N GLN A 243 4.46 9.98 15.41
CA GLN A 243 3.70 10.08 16.66
C GLN A 243 3.32 8.69 17.19
N HIS A 244 2.87 7.78 16.33
CA HIS A 244 2.45 6.46 16.77
C HIS A 244 3.62 5.60 17.26
N VAL A 245 4.76 5.59 16.57
CA VAL A 245 5.95 4.86 17.04
C VAL A 245 6.47 5.46 18.35
N ALA A 246 6.60 6.80 18.44
CA ALA A 246 7.04 7.48 19.66
C ALA A 246 6.12 7.18 20.84
N ARG A 247 4.80 7.22 20.63
CA ARG A 247 3.79 6.93 21.67
C ARG A 247 3.90 5.51 22.18
N LEU A 248 4.07 4.52 21.29
CA LEU A 248 4.17 3.11 21.66
C LEU A 248 5.47 2.84 22.42
N MET A 249 6.59 3.40 21.96
CA MET A 249 7.87 3.28 22.65
C MET A 249 7.87 3.95 24.02
N HIS A 250 7.34 5.18 24.11
CA HIS A 250 7.17 5.88 25.39
C HIS A 250 6.29 5.08 26.37
N ALA A 251 5.19 4.48 25.90
CA ALA A 251 4.32 3.64 26.73
C ALA A 251 5.04 2.38 27.26
N ASP A 252 6.02 1.87 26.53
CA ASP A 252 6.90 0.76 26.93
C ASP A 252 8.10 1.20 27.79
N GLY A 253 8.22 2.50 28.09
CA GLY A 253 9.25 3.05 28.97
C GLY A 253 10.55 3.48 28.28
N TYR A 254 10.58 3.54 26.94
CA TYR A 254 11.73 4.11 26.22
C TYR A 254 11.91 5.60 26.50
N ARG A 255 13.16 6.06 26.59
CA ARG A 255 13.46 7.48 26.78
C ARG A 255 13.51 8.20 25.42
N ILE A 256 12.37 8.77 25.03
CA ILE A 256 12.32 9.61 23.82
C ILE A 256 12.91 10.99 24.14
N VAL A 257 14.14 11.24 23.71
CA VAL A 257 14.87 12.47 24.06
C VAL A 257 14.69 13.58 23.04
N ALA A 258 14.33 13.27 21.79
CA ALA A 258 14.11 14.27 20.76
C ALA A 258 12.96 13.92 19.81
N ILE A 259 12.20 14.93 19.41
CA ILE A 259 11.21 14.84 18.33
C ILE A 259 11.29 16.07 17.43
N SER A 260 11.05 15.94 16.13
CA SER A 260 10.98 17.09 15.21
C SER A 260 9.83 17.05 14.22
N ASP A 261 9.52 18.18 13.61
CA ASP A 261 8.71 18.26 12.39
C ASP A 261 9.26 19.29 11.39
N SER A 262 8.44 19.67 10.41
CA SER A 262 8.82 20.57 9.34
C SER A 262 9.37 21.94 9.78
N ARG A 263 9.14 22.39 11.03
CA ARG A 263 9.67 23.67 11.52
C ARG A 263 10.94 23.54 12.37
N GLY A 264 11.27 22.35 12.87
CA GLY A 264 12.36 22.14 13.82
C GLY A 264 12.04 21.05 14.83
N GLY A 265 12.89 20.89 15.85
CA GLY A 265 12.74 19.89 16.89
C GLY A 265 12.89 20.40 18.31
N ILE A 266 12.52 19.55 19.25
CA ILE A 266 12.71 19.75 20.68
C ILE A 266 13.53 18.60 21.24
N PHE A 267 14.45 18.92 22.16
CA PHE A 267 15.33 17.95 22.82
C PHE A 267 15.32 18.10 24.34
N ARG A 268 15.30 16.97 25.05
CA ARG A 268 15.46 16.89 26.51
C ARG A 268 16.16 15.58 26.89
N ASP A 269 17.27 15.68 27.61
CA ASP A 269 18.11 14.54 27.97
C ASP A 269 17.41 13.55 28.92
N GLU A 270 16.54 14.06 29.78
CA GLU A 270 15.73 13.27 30.72
C GLU A 270 14.56 12.55 30.04
N GLY A 271 14.22 12.91 28.80
CA GLY A 271 13.10 12.39 28.04
C GLY A 271 11.88 13.33 27.97
N LEU A 272 11.14 13.24 26.89
CA LEU A 272 9.97 14.05 26.57
C LEU A 272 8.67 13.33 26.95
N ASP A 273 7.66 14.08 27.41
CA ASP A 273 6.30 13.57 27.58
C ASP A 273 5.59 13.54 26.21
N ILE A 274 5.60 12.36 25.61
CA ILE A 274 5.07 12.13 24.26
C ILE A 274 3.54 12.25 24.19
N PRO A 275 2.74 11.68 25.12
CA PRO A 275 1.30 11.94 25.16
C PRO A 275 0.96 13.43 25.13
N ARG A 276 1.66 14.23 25.95
CA ARG A 276 1.43 15.68 25.99
C ARG A 276 1.88 16.39 24.72
N ALA A 277 3.02 16.02 24.14
CA ALA A 277 3.47 16.56 22.84
C ALA A 277 2.45 16.29 21.71
N ILE A 278 1.84 15.10 21.70
CA ILE A 278 0.77 14.75 20.74
C ILE A 278 -0.47 15.61 20.97
N GLU A 279 -0.92 15.76 22.23
CA GLU A 279 -2.06 16.62 22.55
C GLU A 279 -1.84 18.05 22.08
N LEU A 280 -0.66 18.63 22.33
CA LEU A 280 -0.34 20.00 21.93
C LEU A 280 -0.39 20.20 20.41
N LYS A 281 0.15 19.23 19.66
CA LYS A 281 0.13 19.23 18.20
C LYS A 281 -1.28 19.04 17.64
N GLN A 282 -2.15 18.32 18.35
CA GLN A 282 -3.54 18.07 17.97
C GLN A 282 -4.53 19.11 18.52
N GLN A 283 -4.12 19.95 19.47
CA GLN A 283 -4.93 21.02 20.03
C GLN A 283 -5.17 22.12 18.99
N ARG A 284 -6.37 22.06 18.38
CA ARG A 284 -6.98 22.88 17.32
C ARG A 284 -6.56 22.59 15.88
N GLN A 285 -7.57 22.20 15.11
CA GLN A 285 -7.92 22.88 13.86
C GLN A 285 -9.44 22.87 13.64
N ASP A 286 -9.91 23.95 13.02
CA ASP A 286 -11.26 24.14 12.51
C ASP A 286 -11.64 23.00 11.54
N LEU A 287 -12.91 22.60 11.47
CA LEU A 287 -13.37 21.46 10.63
C LEU A 287 -13.20 21.71 9.10
N SER A 288 -12.75 22.90 8.71
CA SER A 288 -12.59 23.36 7.33
C SER A 288 -11.21 23.06 6.72
N GLU A 289 -10.18 22.79 7.53
CA GLU A 289 -8.80 22.60 7.05
C GLU A 289 -8.45 21.11 6.88
N VAL A 290 -7.90 20.76 5.71
CA VAL A 290 -7.55 19.37 5.36
C VAL A 290 -6.16 18.97 5.90
N TYR A 291 -5.31 19.93 6.28
CA TYR A 291 -3.92 19.72 6.69
C TYR A 291 -3.59 20.45 8.02
N ALA A 292 -2.86 19.78 8.91
CA ALA A 292 -2.43 20.31 10.22
C ALA A 292 -1.48 21.53 10.11
N SER A 293 -1.69 22.58 10.92
CA SER A 293 -0.92 23.83 10.90
C SER A 293 -0.01 24.09 12.12
N ARG A 294 -0.11 23.28 13.19
CA ARG A 294 0.72 23.41 14.40
C ARG A 294 1.98 22.55 14.37
N SER A 295 3.06 23.07 14.95
CA SER A 295 4.36 22.43 15.04
C SER A 295 4.67 21.95 16.46
N VAL A 296 5.58 20.97 16.59
CA VAL A 296 6.16 20.52 17.87
C VAL A 296 6.95 21.62 18.60
N CYS A 297 7.37 22.67 17.88
CA CYS A 297 8.08 23.80 18.45
C CYS A 297 7.14 24.87 19.02
N ASP A 298 5.83 24.77 18.79
CA ASP A 298 4.87 25.80 19.20
C ASP A 298 4.61 25.72 20.72
N CYS A 299 4.90 26.82 21.43
CA CYS A 299 4.73 26.89 22.88
C CYS A 299 3.23 26.86 23.29
N PRO A 300 2.81 26.02 24.26
CA PRO A 300 1.40 25.86 24.63
C PRO A 300 0.71 27.14 25.13
N GLU A 301 1.48 28.02 25.77
CA GLU A 301 0.96 29.19 26.47
C GLU A 301 0.88 30.45 25.60
N CYS A 302 1.86 30.65 24.71
CA CYS A 302 1.96 31.89 23.93
C CYS A 302 1.84 31.69 22.41
N GLY A 303 1.94 30.46 21.90
CA GLY A 303 1.89 30.19 20.45
C GLY A 303 3.02 30.84 19.64
N CYS A 304 4.09 31.29 20.30
CA CYS A 304 5.24 31.92 19.66
C CYS A 304 6.28 30.87 19.23
N VAL A 305 6.99 31.18 18.14
CA VAL A 305 8.12 30.39 17.61
C VAL A 305 9.37 30.51 18.51
N GLU A 306 9.47 31.60 19.27
CA GLU A 306 10.53 31.86 20.25
C GLU A 306 9.88 32.12 21.62
N CYS A 307 9.77 31.08 22.46
CA CYS A 307 9.07 31.15 23.74
C CYS A 307 10.05 31.37 24.91
N HIS A 308 9.75 32.34 25.78
CA HIS A 308 10.47 32.61 27.03
C HIS A 308 9.66 32.20 28.30
N CYS A 309 8.61 31.37 28.13
CA CYS A 309 7.81 30.87 29.24
C CYS A 309 8.57 29.77 30.03
N GLN A 310 8.22 29.56 31.30
CA GLN A 310 8.99 28.72 32.22
C GLN A 310 9.10 27.24 31.79
N PRO A 311 10.18 26.53 32.19
CA PRO A 311 10.63 25.28 31.57
C PRO A 311 9.92 24.00 32.07
N ASP A 312 8.78 24.08 32.75
CA ASP A 312 8.22 22.93 33.47
C ASP A 312 7.01 22.27 32.77
N ASP A 313 6.62 22.74 31.59
CA ASP A 313 5.55 22.15 30.76
C ASP A 313 6.15 21.34 29.59
N ALA A 314 5.53 20.23 29.19
CA ALA A 314 6.04 19.26 28.20
C ALA A 314 6.37 19.78 26.77
N GLY A 315 6.35 21.10 26.52
CA GLY A 315 6.94 21.77 25.35
C GLY A 315 8.30 22.45 25.62
N SER A 316 8.85 22.35 26.83
CA SER A 316 10.12 23.00 27.24
C SER A 316 11.34 22.12 27.00
N GLY A 317 11.47 21.56 25.80
CA GLY A 317 12.75 21.03 25.33
C GLY A 317 13.64 22.18 24.85
N LYS A 318 14.95 21.98 24.82
CA LYS A 318 15.83 22.85 24.04
C LYS A 318 15.38 22.78 22.58
N ILE A 319 15.09 23.91 21.96
CA ILE A 319 14.81 23.97 20.53
C ILE A 319 16.11 23.62 19.79
N ILE A 320 16.00 22.69 18.85
CA ILE A 320 17.08 22.22 18.01
C ILE A 320 16.64 22.20 16.54
N THR A 321 17.58 22.26 15.61
CA THR A 321 17.27 22.10 14.19
C THR A 321 16.99 20.63 13.83
N ASN A 322 16.49 20.40 12.62
CA ASN A 322 16.27 19.04 12.13
C ASN A 322 17.60 18.30 11.93
N GLU A 323 18.63 19.02 11.48
CA GLU A 323 19.99 18.52 11.29
C GLU A 323 20.62 18.16 12.63
N GLU A 324 20.50 19.04 13.63
CA GLU A 324 20.97 18.76 14.99
C GLU A 324 20.29 17.51 15.58
N LEU A 325 18.99 17.30 15.33
CA LEU A 325 18.28 16.10 15.79
C LEU A 325 18.88 14.81 15.21
N LEU A 326 19.17 14.79 13.90
CA LEU A 326 19.72 13.62 13.22
C LEU A 326 21.11 13.25 13.73
N GLU A 327 21.86 14.23 14.23
CA GLU A 327 23.25 14.09 14.69
C GLU A 327 23.36 13.86 16.22
N LEU A 328 22.24 13.74 16.94
CA LEU A 328 22.24 13.51 18.39
C LEU A 328 22.87 12.17 18.78
N ASP A 329 23.53 12.17 19.94
CA ASP A 329 23.98 10.95 20.62
C ASP A 329 22.78 10.22 21.27
N VAL A 330 22.24 9.26 20.51
CA VAL A 330 21.10 8.41 20.88
C VAL A 330 21.34 6.98 20.45
N ASP A 331 20.70 6.03 21.12
CA ASP A 331 20.81 4.61 20.79
C ASP A 331 20.00 4.24 19.53
N ILE A 332 18.87 4.90 19.33
CA ILE A 332 17.96 4.66 18.19
C ILE A 332 17.57 5.98 17.54
N LEU A 333 17.83 6.10 16.24
CA LEU A 333 17.33 7.18 15.38
C LEU A 333 16.18 6.68 14.50
N ILE A 334 15.05 7.40 14.49
CA ILE A 334 13.86 7.04 13.73
C ILE A 334 13.52 8.15 12.72
N PRO A 335 13.99 8.05 11.46
CA PRO A 335 13.55 8.95 10.40
C PRO A 335 12.13 8.60 9.91
N ALA A 336 11.18 9.48 10.20
CA ALA A 336 9.75 9.34 9.91
C ALA A 336 9.15 10.57 9.18
N ALA A 337 9.99 11.39 8.55
CA ALA A 337 9.60 12.60 7.82
C ALA A 337 9.52 12.38 6.30
N LEU A 338 10.56 12.80 5.57
CA LEU A 338 10.67 12.78 4.11
C LEU A 338 11.78 11.81 3.65
N GLU A 339 11.92 11.66 2.35
CA GLU A 339 13.04 10.96 1.70
C GLU A 339 14.34 11.76 1.80
N ASN A 340 15.48 11.09 1.61
CA ASN A 340 16.84 11.66 1.51
C ASN A 340 17.22 12.62 2.67
N GLN A 341 16.85 12.27 3.91
CA GLN A 341 17.22 13.02 5.12
C GLN A 341 18.60 12.61 5.65
N LEU A 342 19.01 11.38 5.39
CA LEU A 342 20.32 10.84 5.70
C LEU A 342 21.13 10.75 4.41
N THR A 343 22.10 11.64 4.27
CA THR A 343 22.90 11.85 3.05
C THR A 343 24.38 11.70 3.36
N ALA A 344 25.21 11.61 2.32
CA ALA A 344 26.67 11.61 2.49
C ALA A 344 27.18 12.82 3.29
N GLU A 345 26.43 13.94 3.28
CA GLU A 345 26.79 15.17 3.98
C GLU A 345 26.66 15.07 5.50
N ASN A 346 25.77 14.22 6.03
CA ASN A 346 25.53 14.10 7.47
C ASN A 346 25.80 12.70 8.05
N ALA A 347 25.88 11.65 7.23
CA ALA A 347 26.05 10.26 7.70
C ALA A 347 27.28 10.05 8.63
N GLU A 348 28.37 10.78 8.39
CA GLU A 348 29.57 10.74 9.24
C GLU A 348 29.30 11.27 10.66
N ARG A 349 28.44 12.30 10.79
CA ARG A 349 28.12 12.96 12.05
C ARG A 349 27.00 12.27 12.83
N VAL A 350 26.17 11.46 12.17
CA VAL A 350 25.12 10.67 12.84
C VAL A 350 25.77 9.65 13.78
N MET A 351 25.45 9.73 15.07
CA MET A 351 26.06 8.92 16.13
C MET A 351 25.27 7.65 16.46
N ALA A 352 24.01 7.56 16.02
CA ALA A 352 23.14 6.47 16.40
C ALA A 352 23.62 5.09 15.87
N PRO A 353 23.79 4.08 16.74
CA PRO A 353 24.19 2.74 16.32
C PRO A 353 23.05 1.97 15.64
N VAL A 354 21.79 2.40 15.83
CA VAL A 354 20.62 1.80 15.19
C VAL A 354 19.75 2.87 14.54
N ILE A 355 19.38 2.64 13.28
CA ILE A 355 18.46 3.48 12.52
C ILE A 355 17.24 2.64 12.12
N VAL A 356 16.03 3.14 12.38
CA VAL A 356 14.78 2.45 12.01
C VAL A 356 13.97 3.30 11.05
N GLU A 357 13.95 2.92 9.78
CA GLU A 357 13.39 3.74 8.71
C GLU A 357 11.86 3.65 8.64
N VAL A 358 11.18 4.67 9.14
CA VAL A 358 9.71 4.76 9.09
C VAL A 358 9.25 5.49 7.83
N ALA A 359 9.99 6.51 7.38
CA ALA A 359 9.80 7.14 6.08
C ALA A 359 10.17 6.17 4.93
N ASN A 360 9.76 6.49 3.69
CA ASN A 360 10.24 5.76 2.51
C ASN A 360 11.53 6.42 2.03
N GLY A 361 12.57 5.64 1.78
CA GLY A 361 13.87 6.11 1.31
C GLY A 361 14.47 7.29 2.08
N PRO A 362 14.47 7.31 3.44
CA PRO A 362 15.09 8.41 4.17
C PRO A 362 16.62 8.45 4.00
N THR A 363 17.23 7.33 3.61
CA THR A 363 18.68 7.17 3.48
C THR A 363 19.09 7.00 2.02
N THR A 364 20.04 7.84 1.59
CA THR A 364 20.67 7.76 0.26
C THR A 364 21.62 6.56 0.17
N THR A 365 21.93 6.11 -1.05
CA THR A 365 22.83 4.97 -1.26
C THR A 365 24.26 5.26 -0.77
N GLU A 366 24.71 6.51 -0.89
CA GLU A 366 26.01 6.96 -0.42
C GLU A 366 26.07 6.97 1.11
N ALA A 367 24.99 7.41 1.77
CA ALA A 367 24.88 7.35 3.23
C ALA A 367 24.84 5.91 3.75
N ASP A 368 24.11 5.01 3.08
CA ASP A 368 24.09 3.58 3.42
C ASP A 368 25.53 2.99 3.45
N ALA A 369 26.38 3.34 2.49
CA ALA A 369 27.77 2.87 2.46
C ALA A 369 28.58 3.35 3.68
N ILE A 370 28.40 4.60 4.09
CA ILE A 370 29.04 5.17 5.29
C ILE A 370 28.54 4.48 6.56
N PHE A 371 27.22 4.29 6.69
CA PHE A 371 26.63 3.59 7.83
C PHE A 371 27.08 2.13 7.94
N ASN A 372 27.18 1.42 6.81
CA ASN A 372 27.70 0.06 6.76
C ASN A 372 29.17 0.01 7.22
N ALA A 373 30.00 0.96 6.78
CA ALA A 373 31.40 1.06 7.22
C ALA A 373 31.53 1.37 8.72
N LYS A 374 30.56 2.10 9.30
CA LYS A 374 30.45 2.40 10.74
C LYS A 374 29.79 1.29 11.56
N GLU A 375 29.40 0.18 10.93
CA GLU A 375 28.64 -0.92 11.55
C GLU A 375 27.30 -0.47 12.18
N THR A 376 26.72 0.63 11.69
CA THR A 376 25.39 1.11 12.08
C THR A 376 24.33 0.16 11.54
N LEU A 377 23.47 -0.37 12.42
CA LEU A 377 22.39 -1.27 12.01
C LEU A 377 21.19 -0.48 11.51
N ILE A 378 20.92 -0.56 10.20
CA ILE A 378 19.73 0.05 9.58
C ILE A 378 18.62 -1.01 9.45
N VAL A 379 17.48 -0.81 10.11
CA VAL A 379 16.25 -1.56 9.80
C VAL A 379 15.57 -0.87 8.61
N PRO A 380 15.57 -1.51 7.42
CA PRO A 380 15.22 -0.83 6.18
C PRO A 380 13.72 -0.55 6.07
N ASP A 381 13.38 0.52 5.36
CA ASP A 381 12.02 1.01 5.15
C ASP A 381 11.06 -0.05 4.59
N ILE A 382 11.50 -0.88 3.64
CA ILE A 382 10.72 -1.98 3.06
C ILE A 382 10.27 -3.04 4.08
N LEU A 383 10.88 -3.06 5.26
CA LEU A 383 10.46 -3.85 6.41
C LEU A 383 9.80 -2.99 7.48
N ALA A 384 10.51 -1.98 8.03
CA ALA A 384 10.07 -1.23 9.20
C ALA A 384 8.71 -0.54 9.00
N ASN A 385 8.48 0.03 7.81
CA ASN A 385 7.23 0.74 7.51
C ASN A 385 6.15 -0.14 6.84
N ALA A 386 6.40 -1.44 6.68
CA ALA A 386 5.52 -2.39 6.00
C ALA A 386 4.19 -2.65 6.74
N GLY A 387 4.05 -2.19 7.98
CA GLY A 387 2.80 -2.34 8.73
C GLY A 387 1.61 -1.69 8.03
N GLY A 388 1.82 -0.52 7.39
CA GLY A 388 0.77 0.16 6.63
C GLY A 388 0.23 -0.65 5.45
N VAL A 389 1.10 -1.30 4.68
CA VAL A 389 0.66 -2.15 3.56
C VAL A 389 0.03 -3.46 4.05
N THR A 390 0.51 -3.99 5.17
CA THR A 390 -0.05 -5.19 5.81
C THR A 390 -1.50 -4.95 6.28
N VAL A 391 -1.79 -3.82 6.92
CA VAL A 391 -3.18 -3.51 7.33
C VAL A 391 -4.04 -3.11 6.11
N SER A 392 -3.46 -2.53 5.06
CA SER A 392 -4.19 -2.38 3.79
C SER A 392 -4.54 -3.74 3.15
N TYR A 393 -3.70 -4.76 3.30
CA TYR A 393 -4.03 -6.13 2.91
C TYR A 393 -5.20 -6.68 3.76
N PHE A 394 -5.16 -6.49 5.09
CA PHE A 394 -6.27 -6.87 5.95
C PHE A 394 -7.58 -6.17 5.57
N GLU A 395 -7.53 -4.88 5.26
CA GLU A 395 -8.68 -4.13 4.76
C GLU A 395 -9.25 -4.76 3.49
N TRP A 396 -8.39 -5.12 2.53
CA TRP A 396 -8.82 -5.79 1.30
C TRP A 396 -9.45 -7.17 1.60
N THR A 397 -8.85 -7.97 2.48
CA THR A 397 -9.40 -9.27 2.91
C THR A 397 -10.76 -9.12 3.58
N GLN A 398 -10.91 -8.19 4.53
CA GLN A 398 -12.17 -7.92 5.24
C GLN A 398 -13.26 -7.48 4.27
N ASN A 399 -12.93 -6.61 3.32
CA ASN A 399 -13.88 -6.15 2.29
C ASN A 399 -14.30 -7.27 1.33
N ARG A 400 -13.42 -8.25 1.03
CA ARG A 400 -13.79 -9.44 0.24
C ARG A 400 -14.68 -10.40 1.01
N ALA A 401 -14.41 -10.56 2.31
CA ALA A 401 -15.17 -11.45 3.16
C ALA A 401 -16.51 -10.85 3.62
N GLY A 402 -16.64 -9.52 3.62
CA GLY A 402 -17.77 -8.83 4.26
C GLY A 402 -17.76 -8.97 5.79
N TYR A 403 -16.60 -9.26 6.38
CA TYR A 403 -16.41 -9.50 7.81
C TYR A 403 -15.23 -8.67 8.33
N TYR A 404 -15.51 -7.78 9.27
CA TYR A 404 -14.56 -6.79 9.80
C TYR A 404 -14.06 -7.21 11.17
N TRP A 405 -12.77 -7.00 11.42
CA TRP A 405 -12.09 -7.42 12.63
C TRP A 405 -12.04 -6.32 13.67
N THR A 406 -11.87 -6.69 14.93
CA THR A 406 -11.57 -5.72 15.98
C THR A 406 -10.15 -5.18 15.82
N VAL A 407 -9.87 -4.04 16.46
CA VAL A 407 -8.53 -3.45 16.41
C VAL A 407 -7.48 -4.35 17.06
N GLU A 408 -7.84 -5.10 18.09
CA GLU A 408 -6.97 -6.08 18.76
C GLU A 408 -6.60 -7.22 17.83
N GLU A 409 -7.56 -7.76 17.08
CA GLU A 409 -7.32 -8.81 16.08
C GLU A 409 -6.40 -8.31 14.96
N VAL A 410 -6.62 -7.08 14.47
CA VAL A 410 -5.74 -6.43 13.49
C VAL A 410 -4.31 -6.31 14.03
N HIS A 411 -4.15 -5.80 15.26
CA HIS A 411 -2.84 -5.63 15.89
C HIS A 411 -2.13 -6.96 16.12
N GLN A 412 -2.85 -7.99 16.57
CA GLN A 412 -2.28 -9.33 16.80
C GLN A 412 -1.75 -9.93 15.49
N ARG A 413 -2.55 -9.88 14.42
CA ARG A 413 -2.14 -10.37 13.09
C ARG A 413 -0.97 -9.57 12.52
N LEU A 414 -1.00 -8.24 12.68
CA LEU A 414 0.10 -7.37 12.26
C LEU A 414 1.40 -7.74 13.00
N SER A 415 1.34 -7.91 14.31
CA SER A 415 2.51 -8.29 15.13
C SER A 415 3.11 -9.60 14.68
N GLN A 416 2.29 -10.63 14.41
CA GLN A 416 2.77 -11.93 13.94
C GLN A 416 3.53 -11.82 12.62
N ILE A 417 3.01 -11.07 11.65
CA ILE A 417 3.67 -10.89 10.36
C ILE A 417 4.98 -10.12 10.54
N MET A 418 4.96 -8.96 11.18
CA MET A 418 6.15 -8.10 11.31
C MET A 418 7.30 -8.82 12.03
N LYS A 419 7.00 -9.55 13.12
CA LYS A 419 8.01 -10.31 13.87
C LYS A 419 8.59 -11.47 13.07
N ARG A 420 7.74 -12.21 12.34
CA ARG A 420 8.18 -13.30 11.47
C ARG A 420 9.14 -12.78 10.39
N GLU A 421 8.75 -11.73 9.68
CA GLU A 421 9.56 -11.18 8.59
C GLU A 421 10.86 -10.55 9.09
N PHE A 422 10.81 -9.83 10.22
CA PHE A 422 12.01 -9.31 10.86
C PHE A 422 13.01 -10.44 11.18
N LYS A 423 12.55 -11.53 11.80
CA LYS A 423 13.41 -12.66 12.16
C LYS A 423 14.08 -13.30 10.94
N LEU A 424 13.31 -13.57 9.88
CA LEU A 424 13.85 -14.17 8.65
C LEU A 424 14.91 -13.29 8.00
N ILE A 425 14.66 -11.97 7.92
CA ILE A 425 15.61 -11.01 7.34
C ILE A 425 16.85 -10.87 8.22
N TYR A 426 16.69 -10.80 9.54
CA TYR A 426 17.80 -10.73 10.47
C TYR A 426 18.68 -11.99 10.41
N GLU A 427 18.07 -13.17 10.30
CA GLU A 427 18.79 -14.44 10.10
C GLU A 427 19.58 -14.44 8.78
N LEU A 428 18.99 -13.94 7.69
CA LEU A 428 19.66 -13.83 6.40
C LEU A 428 20.84 -12.85 6.44
N MET A 429 20.68 -11.71 7.13
CA MET A 429 21.73 -10.71 7.39
C MET A 429 22.92 -11.35 8.10
N VAL A 430 22.68 -12.02 9.24
CA VAL A 430 23.74 -12.64 10.04
C VAL A 430 24.41 -13.80 9.30
N THR A 431 23.63 -14.64 8.63
CA THR A 431 24.17 -15.85 7.96
C THR A 431 25.05 -15.51 6.77
N ASN A 432 24.68 -14.50 5.98
CA ASN A 432 25.44 -14.09 4.79
C ASN A 432 26.44 -12.95 5.06
N GLN A 433 26.48 -12.41 6.28
CA GLN A 433 27.35 -11.28 6.66
C GLN A 433 27.16 -10.06 5.73
N ILE A 434 25.91 -9.73 5.47
CA ILE A 434 25.49 -8.58 4.65
C ILE A 434 24.72 -7.58 5.50
N ASP A 435 24.52 -6.37 4.99
CA ASP A 435 23.66 -5.40 5.65
C ASP A 435 22.18 -5.81 5.59
N MET A 436 21.37 -5.29 6.53
CA MET A 436 19.97 -5.69 6.67
C MET A 436 19.10 -5.22 5.48
N ARG A 437 19.47 -4.14 4.78
CA ARG A 437 18.76 -3.68 3.58
C ARG A 437 18.95 -4.67 2.44
N THR A 438 20.18 -5.06 2.15
CA THR A 438 20.50 -6.10 1.16
C THR A 438 19.81 -7.42 1.51
N ALA A 439 19.82 -7.83 2.78
CA ALA A 439 19.09 -9.00 3.25
C ALA A 439 17.57 -8.89 3.00
N ALA A 440 16.96 -7.73 3.27
CA ALA A 440 15.53 -7.52 3.02
C ALA A 440 15.18 -7.62 1.53
N TYR A 441 16.01 -7.06 0.65
CA TYR A 441 15.83 -7.21 -0.80
C TYR A 441 16.06 -8.66 -1.26
N ALA A 442 17.09 -9.34 -0.78
CA ALA A 442 17.35 -10.74 -1.13
C ALA A 442 16.18 -11.65 -0.72
N HIS A 443 15.62 -11.43 0.47
CA HIS A 443 14.40 -12.11 0.93
C HIS A 443 13.18 -11.84 0.03
N ALA A 444 13.02 -10.60 -0.43
CA ALA A 444 11.98 -10.25 -1.39
C ALA A 444 12.19 -10.94 -2.74
N LEU A 445 13.41 -10.93 -3.26
CA LEU A 445 13.79 -11.53 -4.54
C LEU A 445 13.61 -13.05 -4.54
N ASN A 446 13.96 -13.75 -3.46
CA ASN A 446 13.69 -15.19 -3.31
C ASN A 446 12.20 -15.48 -3.50
N ARG A 447 11.36 -14.73 -2.79
CA ARG A 447 9.90 -14.85 -2.83
C ARG A 447 9.27 -14.54 -4.18
N ILE A 448 9.84 -13.60 -4.93
CA ILE A 448 9.35 -13.22 -6.26
C ILE A 448 9.87 -14.22 -7.30
N GLY A 449 11.15 -14.59 -7.21
CA GLY A 449 11.82 -15.58 -8.03
C GLY A 449 11.13 -16.93 -7.98
N GLU A 450 10.85 -17.45 -6.79
CA GLU A 450 10.09 -18.69 -6.59
C GLU A 450 8.74 -18.67 -7.32
N ALA A 451 8.03 -17.53 -7.28
CA ALA A 451 6.73 -17.39 -7.93
C ALA A 451 6.86 -17.33 -9.47
N ILE A 452 7.86 -16.62 -9.99
CA ILE A 452 8.15 -16.55 -11.44
C ILE A 452 8.60 -17.92 -11.96
N GLU A 453 9.51 -18.59 -11.25
CA GLU A 453 10.03 -19.91 -11.60
C GLU A 453 8.94 -20.98 -11.61
N SER A 454 7.99 -20.88 -10.68
CA SER A 454 6.82 -21.77 -10.62
C SER A 454 5.88 -21.62 -11.82
N GLN A 455 5.89 -20.48 -12.53
CA GLN A 455 5.15 -20.29 -13.79
C GLN A 455 5.86 -20.94 -14.99
N GLY A 456 7.12 -21.37 -14.81
CA GLY A 456 7.97 -21.95 -15.83
C GLY A 456 8.95 -20.94 -16.41
N THR A 457 10.24 -21.29 -16.38
CA THR A 457 11.33 -20.52 -16.98
C THR A 457 12.02 -21.31 -18.09
N SER A 458 12.97 -20.68 -18.77
CA SER A 458 13.86 -21.31 -19.74
C SER A 458 14.56 -22.56 -19.18
N THR A 459 14.89 -22.60 -17.89
CA THR A 459 15.43 -23.79 -17.21
C THR A 459 14.42 -24.94 -17.25
N SER A 460 13.17 -24.69 -16.86
CA SER A 460 12.08 -25.68 -16.92
C SER A 460 11.84 -26.17 -18.35
N PHE A 461 11.89 -25.27 -19.33
CA PHE A 461 11.72 -25.62 -20.74
C PHE A 461 12.86 -26.50 -21.28
N ARG A 462 14.12 -26.22 -20.90
CA ARG A 462 15.28 -27.02 -21.32
C ARG A 462 15.27 -28.41 -20.69
N LEU A 463 14.92 -28.54 -19.42
CA LEU A 463 14.78 -29.83 -18.74
C LEU A 463 13.73 -30.71 -19.43
N ASN A 464 12.58 -30.13 -19.81
CA ASN A 464 11.55 -30.86 -20.55
C ASN A 464 12.02 -31.31 -21.94
N ARG A 465 12.83 -30.51 -22.65
CA ARG A 465 13.42 -30.93 -23.93
C ARG A 465 14.46 -32.04 -23.78
N GLN A 466 15.25 -32.05 -22.72
CA GLN A 466 16.19 -33.13 -22.45
C GLN A 466 15.48 -34.44 -22.13
N CYS A 467 14.41 -34.42 -21.33
CA CYS A 467 13.55 -35.59 -21.10
C CYS A 467 12.87 -36.06 -22.40
N SER A 468 12.39 -35.15 -23.25
CA SER A 468 11.80 -35.50 -24.55
C SER A 468 12.83 -36.16 -25.48
N ARG A 469 14.05 -35.62 -25.56
CA ARG A 469 15.14 -36.25 -26.34
C ARG A 469 15.54 -37.61 -25.79
N TYR A 470 15.53 -37.81 -24.47
CA TYR A 470 15.79 -39.13 -23.88
C TYR A 470 14.68 -40.13 -24.21
N HIS A 471 13.44 -39.64 -24.36
CA HIS A 471 12.31 -40.47 -24.76
C HIS A 471 12.36 -40.84 -26.26
N ASP A 472 12.73 -39.89 -27.12
CA ASP A 472 12.95 -40.11 -28.56
C ASP A 472 14.15 -41.04 -28.80
N PHE A 473 15.25 -40.88 -28.07
CA PHE A 473 16.41 -41.77 -28.17
C PHE A 473 16.07 -43.22 -27.76
N ARG A 474 15.14 -43.39 -26.79
CA ARG A 474 14.60 -44.71 -26.43
C ARG A 474 13.65 -45.30 -27.47
N GLN A 475 12.98 -44.47 -28.28
CA GLN A 475 12.19 -44.96 -29.41
C GLN A 475 13.08 -45.30 -30.60
N GLU A 476 14.10 -44.48 -30.92
CA GLU A 476 15.07 -44.78 -31.97
C GLU A 476 15.90 -46.04 -31.67
N LEU A 477 16.26 -46.30 -30.39
CA LEU A 477 16.90 -47.56 -29.98
C LEU A 477 15.96 -48.78 -30.04
N ARG A 478 14.62 -48.60 -30.02
CA ARG A 478 13.65 -49.68 -30.24
C ARG A 478 13.37 -49.93 -31.73
N PHE A 479 13.54 -48.91 -32.57
CA PHE A 479 13.40 -49.03 -34.02
C PHE A 479 14.68 -49.53 -34.71
N THR A 480 15.85 -49.32 -34.13
CA THR A 480 17.14 -49.84 -34.66
C THR A 480 17.47 -51.27 -34.23
N SER A 481 16.69 -51.91 -33.35
CA SER A 481 16.90 -53.29 -32.93
C SER A 481 16.06 -54.34 -33.68
N HIS A 482 15.37 -53.98 -34.77
CA HIS A 482 14.67 -54.94 -35.65
C HIS A 482 15.56 -55.41 -36.80
N GLY A 483 16.81 -55.79 -36.48
CA GLY A 483 17.79 -56.28 -37.44
C GLY A 483 18.66 -57.37 -36.82
N ARG A 484 18.19 -58.62 -36.90
CA ARG A 484 18.91 -59.89 -36.68
C ARG A 484 19.71 -60.03 -35.38
N THR A 485 19.18 -60.83 -34.45
CA THR A 485 20.02 -61.79 -33.71
C THR A 485 19.22 -63.03 -33.32
N THR A 486 19.80 -64.16 -33.71
CA THR A 486 19.44 -65.54 -33.43
C THR A 486 19.41 -65.86 -31.94
N SER A 487 18.58 -66.84 -31.59
CA SER A 487 18.44 -67.43 -30.25
C SER A 487 19.78 -67.95 -29.70
N VAL A 488 20.15 -67.55 -28.48
CA VAL A 488 20.94 -68.39 -27.57
C VAL A 488 20.48 -68.13 -26.14
N HIS A 489 20.06 -69.18 -25.45
CA HIS A 489 19.83 -69.23 -24.01
C HIS A 489 21.16 -69.12 -23.24
N GLY A 490 21.20 -68.28 -22.22
CA GLY A 490 22.26 -68.29 -21.21
C GLY A 490 21.78 -67.67 -19.89
N ARG A 491 21.55 -68.52 -18.88
CA ARG A 491 21.29 -68.11 -17.50
C ARG A 491 22.57 -67.51 -16.90
N LEU A 492 22.44 -66.46 -16.09
CA LEU A 492 23.31 -66.28 -14.92
C LEU A 492 22.57 -65.50 -13.82
N LEU A 493 22.41 -66.18 -12.69
CA LEU A 493 21.98 -65.68 -11.39
C LEU A 493 23.20 -65.19 -10.61
N ALA A 494 23.02 -64.09 -9.87
CA ALA A 494 23.53 -63.80 -8.51
C ALA A 494 23.58 -62.27 -8.35
N SER A 495 23.38 -61.59 -7.23
CA SER A 495 22.86 -61.81 -5.87
C SER A 495 23.26 -60.55 -5.08
N ARG A 496 22.57 -60.25 -3.96
CA ARG A 496 22.89 -59.27 -2.88
C ARG A 496 22.45 -57.82 -3.11
N GLU A 497 21.90 -57.09 -2.16
CA GLU A 497 21.20 -57.30 -0.87
C GLU A 497 20.71 -55.90 -0.49
N LEU A 498 19.44 -55.76 -0.09
CA LEU A 498 18.89 -54.53 0.48
C LEU A 498 18.94 -54.62 2.01
N PRO A 499 19.34 -53.58 2.75
CA PRO A 499 19.04 -53.49 4.16
C PRO A 499 17.72 -52.73 4.37
N VAL A 500 16.74 -53.45 4.91
CA VAL A 500 15.55 -52.90 5.56
C VAL A 500 15.85 -52.73 7.05
N ARG A 501 15.51 -51.57 7.61
CA ARG A 501 14.98 -51.46 8.99
C ARG A 501 13.86 -50.43 8.99
N GLY A 502 12.67 -50.86 9.37
CA GLY A 502 11.44 -50.07 9.38
C GLY A 502 10.90 -49.78 10.78
N SER A 503 9.73 -49.14 10.80
CA SER A 503 8.63 -49.16 11.80
C SER A 503 7.79 -47.89 11.55
N ASN A 504 6.47 -47.82 11.64
CA ASN A 504 5.36 -48.74 11.86
C ASN A 504 4.10 -47.99 11.34
N LEU A 505 3.24 -48.62 10.54
CA LEU A 505 1.86 -48.17 10.33
C LEU A 505 0.94 -49.35 10.62
N SER A 506 0.06 -49.16 11.60
CA SER A 506 -0.88 -50.15 12.09
C SER A 506 -2.02 -50.37 11.09
N VAL A 507 -2.25 -51.64 10.76
CA VAL A 507 -3.42 -52.17 10.06
C VAL A 507 -4.49 -52.58 11.08
N ARG A 508 -5.75 -52.24 10.82
CA ARG A 508 -6.94 -53.07 11.11
C ARG A 508 -7.92 -52.88 9.94
N GLN A 509 -7.95 -53.82 9.00
CA GLN A 509 -8.73 -55.08 8.95
C GLN A 509 -10.18 -54.92 8.49
N SER A 510 -10.50 -55.75 7.50
CA SER A 510 -11.70 -55.80 6.66
C SER A 510 -12.76 -56.77 7.19
N ALA A 511 -13.99 -56.66 6.67
CA ALA A 511 -14.88 -57.82 6.51
C ALA A 511 -15.85 -57.67 5.32
N ALA A 512 -15.46 -58.32 4.23
CA ALA A 512 -16.21 -59.10 3.23
C ALA A 512 -17.75 -59.04 3.03
N LYS A 513 -18.06 -59.00 1.71
CA LYS A 513 -18.98 -59.85 0.89
C LYS A 513 -20.51 -59.66 0.92
N GLY A 514 -21.02 -59.32 -0.26
CA GLY A 514 -22.34 -59.71 -0.78
C GLY A 514 -22.44 -59.42 -2.28
N ALA A 515 -22.53 -60.45 -3.11
CA ALA A 515 -22.93 -60.39 -4.54
C ALA A 515 -24.42 -59.96 -4.62
N ALA A 516 -24.99 -59.41 -5.70
CA ALA A 516 -24.81 -59.66 -7.12
C ALA A 516 -25.52 -58.58 -7.98
N ALA A 517 -25.18 -58.61 -9.28
CA ALA A 517 -26.00 -58.30 -10.45
C ALA A 517 -26.11 -56.85 -10.99
N ASP A 518 -25.72 -56.75 -12.27
CA ASP A 518 -26.37 -56.00 -13.36
C ASP A 518 -26.28 -54.46 -13.42
N ARG A 519 -25.29 -53.96 -14.18
CA ARG A 519 -25.47 -53.51 -15.58
C ARG A 519 -24.26 -52.72 -16.07
N THR A 520 -23.80 -53.09 -17.25
CA THR A 520 -22.86 -52.38 -18.12
C THR A 520 -23.35 -50.97 -18.43
N HIS A 521 -22.49 -49.95 -18.34
CA HIS A 521 -22.29 -48.96 -19.40
C HIS A 521 -20.99 -48.16 -19.18
N GLN A 522 -20.15 -48.21 -20.21
CA GLN A 522 -18.94 -47.41 -20.40
C GLN A 522 -19.27 -45.91 -20.41
N THR A 523 -18.41 -45.08 -19.81
CA THR A 523 -18.36 -43.64 -20.12
C THR A 523 -17.04 -43.36 -20.83
N GLN A 524 -17.17 -42.86 -22.06
CA GLN A 524 -16.09 -42.70 -23.02
C GLN A 524 -15.19 -41.49 -22.75
N ILE A 525 -13.94 -41.68 -23.17
CA ILE A 525 -12.87 -40.72 -23.33
C ILE A 525 -13.22 -39.74 -24.46
N ALA A 526 -13.09 -38.44 -24.21
CA ALA A 526 -13.22 -37.40 -25.24
C ALA A 526 -11.97 -37.32 -26.12
N ARG A 527 -12.17 -37.38 -27.44
CA ARG A 527 -11.20 -37.00 -28.48
C ARG A 527 -11.90 -36.19 -29.60
N PRO A 528 -11.14 -35.41 -30.39
CA PRO A 528 -11.59 -34.16 -31.02
C PRO A 528 -12.02 -34.31 -32.49
N LEU A 529 -12.80 -33.34 -32.97
CA LEU A 529 -13.08 -33.02 -34.38
C LEU A 529 -13.05 -31.47 -34.45
N GLY A 530 -12.45 -30.74 -35.39
CA GLY A 530 -12.01 -31.03 -36.75
C GLY A 530 -12.57 -29.93 -37.66
N HIS A 531 -11.67 -29.02 -38.10
CA HIS A 531 -11.68 -28.11 -39.27
C HIS A 531 -12.97 -27.53 -39.88
N ASP A 532 -12.94 -26.21 -40.14
CA ASP A 532 -13.39 -25.62 -41.42
C ASP A 532 -12.50 -24.43 -41.81
N THR A 533 -12.18 -24.34 -43.10
CA THR A 533 -11.19 -23.43 -43.71
C THR A 533 -11.83 -22.47 -44.71
N TRP A 534 -11.37 -21.20 -44.63
CA TRP A 534 -11.08 -20.25 -45.73
C TRP A 534 -12.20 -19.57 -46.54
N SER A 535 -12.17 -18.22 -46.55
CA SER A 535 -11.93 -17.44 -47.78
C SER A 535 -11.36 -16.04 -47.47
N GLN A 536 -10.32 -15.65 -48.20
CA GLN A 536 -9.65 -14.35 -48.17
C GLN A 536 -10.34 -13.35 -49.13
N SER A 537 -10.20 -12.05 -48.87
CA SER A 537 -10.16 -11.01 -49.91
C SER A 537 -9.35 -9.81 -49.42
N HIS A 538 -8.24 -9.53 -50.11
CA HIS A 538 -7.46 -8.29 -50.04
C HIS A 538 -8.03 -7.21 -50.97
N LEU A 539 -7.74 -5.94 -50.65
CA LEU A 539 -7.69 -4.67 -51.45
C LEU A 539 -8.28 -3.55 -50.57
N ARG A 540 -7.71 -2.35 -50.39
CA ARG A 540 -6.60 -1.61 -50.99
C ARG A 540 -6.21 -0.47 -50.04
N SER A 541 -4.97 -0.01 -50.16
CA SER A 541 -4.38 1.17 -49.51
C SER A 541 -4.93 2.50 -50.02
N SER A 542 -4.85 3.55 -49.20
CA SER A 542 -4.87 4.94 -49.67
C SER A 542 -3.63 5.70 -49.16
N GLN A 543 -2.90 6.29 -50.10
CA GLN A 543 -1.82 7.25 -49.86
C GLN A 543 -2.27 8.66 -50.27
N SER A 544 -1.50 9.63 -49.78
CA SER A 544 -1.60 11.09 -49.81
C SER A 544 -1.82 11.80 -51.15
N GLY A 545 -2.39 13.02 -51.09
CA GLY A 545 -2.29 14.06 -52.12
C GLY A 545 -2.82 15.42 -51.64
N HIS A 546 -1.98 16.45 -51.74
CA HIS A 546 -2.16 17.85 -51.34
C HIS A 546 -3.01 18.72 -52.32
N GLN A 547 -3.29 19.95 -51.86
CA GLN A 547 -3.78 21.19 -52.53
C GLN A 547 -5.30 21.39 -52.41
N GLY A 548 -5.82 22.39 -51.67
CA GLY A 548 -5.58 23.84 -51.75
C GLY A 548 -6.74 24.45 -52.55
N THR A 549 -7.80 24.99 -51.94
CA THR A 549 -8.07 26.44 -51.88
C THR A 549 -9.43 26.72 -51.19
N ARG A 550 -9.50 27.78 -50.37
CA ARG A 550 -10.72 28.53 -49.96
C ARG A 550 -11.06 29.58 -51.05
N PRO A 551 -12.20 30.32 -51.08
CA PRO A 551 -13.06 30.73 -49.96
C PRO A 551 -14.61 30.89 -50.20
N GLN A 552 -15.31 31.09 -49.07
CA GLN A 552 -16.48 31.94 -48.75
C GLN A 552 -17.68 32.18 -49.72
N CYS A 553 -18.86 31.89 -49.11
CA CYS A 553 -20.12 32.67 -49.05
C CYS A 553 -21.13 32.70 -50.21
N ALA A 554 -22.40 32.52 -49.80
CA ALA A 554 -23.70 32.95 -50.36
C ALA A 554 -24.62 31.77 -50.76
N LEU A 555 -25.59 31.39 -49.92
CA LEU A 555 -26.98 31.87 -49.80
C LEU A 555 -27.99 31.15 -50.71
N CYS A 556 -28.97 30.54 -50.04
CA CYS A 556 -30.40 30.41 -50.38
C CYS A 556 -30.86 29.46 -51.50
N ASN A 557 -31.64 28.42 -51.12
CA ASN A 557 -33.08 28.38 -51.44
C ASN A 557 -33.89 27.39 -50.56
N ARG A 558 -35.14 27.83 -50.28
CA ARG A 558 -36.21 27.28 -49.40
C ARG A 558 -36.84 25.98 -49.99
N SER A 559 -37.73 25.19 -49.34
CA SER A 559 -38.92 25.57 -48.53
C SER A 559 -39.67 24.43 -47.78
N ARG A 560 -40.18 24.79 -46.57
CA ARG A 560 -41.47 24.46 -45.87
C ARG A 560 -41.71 23.02 -45.36
N SER A 561 -42.37 22.75 -44.20
CA SER A 561 -43.49 23.40 -43.46
C SER A 561 -43.45 23.04 -41.95
N ARG A 562 -43.53 23.99 -40.99
CA ARG A 562 -44.71 24.62 -40.32
C ARG A 562 -45.16 23.93 -39.00
N TRP A 563 -44.81 24.54 -37.86
CA TRP A 563 -45.44 24.40 -36.54
C TRP A 563 -46.30 25.65 -36.25
N PRO A 564 -47.28 25.58 -35.32
CA PRO A 564 -47.73 26.74 -34.57
C PRO A 564 -47.40 26.62 -33.06
N GLY A 565 -46.76 27.66 -32.50
CA GLY A 565 -46.95 28.09 -31.09
C GLY A 565 -48.27 28.89 -30.96
N PRO A 566 -48.56 29.67 -29.89
CA PRO A 566 -47.65 30.39 -28.96
C PRO A 566 -48.06 30.18 -27.47
N GLY A 567 -47.54 30.79 -26.39
CA GLY A 567 -46.56 31.83 -26.08
C GLY A 567 -46.76 32.29 -24.61
N ARG A 568 -45.75 33.01 -24.06
CA ARG A 568 -45.75 33.85 -22.81
C ARG A 568 -45.94 33.12 -21.47
N GLU A 569 -45.47 33.57 -20.30
CA GLU A 569 -44.63 34.67 -19.78
C GLU A 569 -44.26 34.29 -18.32
N HIS A 570 -43.25 34.95 -17.73
CA HIS A 570 -42.84 34.80 -16.32
C HIS A 570 -43.94 35.15 -15.30
N LEU A 571 -43.92 34.53 -14.09
CA LEU A 571 -44.28 35.15 -12.80
C LEU A 571 -43.92 34.25 -11.58
N SER A 572 -43.84 34.86 -10.40
CA SER A 572 -43.10 34.45 -9.18
C SER A 572 -43.92 33.86 -8.01
N ARG A 573 -43.21 33.13 -7.11
CA ARG A 573 -43.39 32.87 -5.65
C ARG A 573 -44.79 32.61 -5.01
N ARG A 574 -44.85 31.43 -4.35
CA ARG A 574 -45.62 31.00 -3.13
C ARG A 574 -47.11 30.56 -3.28
N HIS A 575 -47.38 29.47 -2.55
CA HIS A 575 -48.65 28.86 -2.10
C HIS A 575 -49.44 27.98 -3.09
N LEU A 576 -49.55 26.67 -2.81
CA LEU A 576 -50.73 26.08 -2.17
C LEU A 576 -50.59 24.55 -1.94
N GLN A 577 -50.92 24.15 -0.72
CA GLN A 577 -51.04 22.78 -0.20
C GLN A 577 -52.38 22.12 -0.61
N ARG A 578 -52.39 20.77 -0.55
CA ARG A 578 -53.55 19.86 -0.31
C ARG A 578 -54.63 19.88 -1.42
N THR A 579 -55.14 18.76 -1.95
CA THR A 579 -55.69 17.56 -1.30
C THR A 579 -56.02 16.55 -2.41
N VAL A 580 -55.73 15.26 -2.25
CA VAL A 580 -56.69 14.19 -2.61
C VAL A 580 -56.47 13.03 -1.64
N LEU A 581 -57.49 12.77 -0.83
CA LEU A 581 -57.63 11.58 0.00
C LEU A 581 -59.06 11.10 -0.17
N GLY A 582 -59.22 9.85 -0.61
CA GLY A 582 -60.45 9.08 -0.53
C GLY A 582 -60.55 8.02 -1.64
N TYR A 583 -60.93 6.76 -1.39
CA TYR A 583 -61.48 6.12 -0.20
C TYR A 583 -61.42 4.58 -0.44
N PHE A 584 -60.91 3.81 0.55
CA PHE A 584 -61.23 2.40 0.91
C PHE A 584 -60.82 1.25 -0.05
N ALA A 585 -60.46 0.01 0.36
CA ALA A 585 -60.16 -0.70 1.62
C ALA A 585 -59.64 -2.12 1.20
N ARG A 586 -58.72 -2.82 1.89
CA ARG A 586 -59.01 -3.80 2.97
C ARG A 586 -57.71 -4.51 3.46
N ARG A 587 -57.57 -4.57 4.81
CA ARG A 587 -57.03 -5.65 5.71
C ARG A 587 -55.54 -6.08 5.52
N ARG A 588 -54.68 -6.28 6.53
CA ARG A 588 -54.81 -6.62 7.97
C ARG A 588 -53.47 -6.36 8.71
N TRP A 589 -53.55 -5.87 9.95
CA TRP A 589 -52.63 -5.82 11.12
C TRP A 589 -51.36 -6.71 11.10
N ILE A 590 -50.19 -6.33 11.65
CA ILE A 590 -49.89 -5.92 13.05
C ILE A 590 -48.72 -4.90 13.09
N ALA A 591 -48.83 -3.92 13.99
CA ALA A 591 -47.80 -2.95 14.34
C ALA A 591 -47.11 -3.33 15.67
N THR A 592 -45.83 -2.98 15.82
CA THR A 592 -45.32 -2.47 17.10
C THR A 592 -44.25 -1.43 16.83
N ALA A 593 -44.60 -0.19 17.14
CA ALA A 593 -43.74 0.98 17.09
C ALA A 593 -43.10 1.21 18.47
N PHE A 594 -41.90 1.77 18.50
CA PHE A 594 -41.46 2.61 19.61
C PHE A 594 -40.95 3.94 19.05
N GLN A 595 -41.53 5.02 19.57
CA GLN A 595 -41.32 6.40 19.19
C GLN A 595 -39.97 6.93 19.68
N THR A 596 -39.31 7.68 18.79
CA THR A 596 -38.25 8.64 19.12
C THR A 596 -38.89 9.92 19.66
N VAL A 597 -38.49 10.36 20.85
CA VAL A 597 -38.80 11.69 21.38
C VAL A 597 -37.53 12.54 21.32
N LEU A 598 -37.57 13.61 20.53
CA LEU A 598 -36.63 14.73 20.55
C LEU A 598 -37.13 15.77 21.56
N ILE A 599 -36.27 16.21 22.48
CA ILE A 599 -36.48 17.44 23.26
C ILE A 599 -35.19 18.27 23.18
N SER A 600 -35.36 19.54 22.81
CA SER A 600 -34.38 20.61 22.83
C SER A 600 -34.47 21.41 24.14
N GLY A 601 -33.36 21.96 24.64
CA GLY A 601 -33.34 22.91 25.75
C GLY A 601 -31.93 23.39 26.11
N TRP A 602 -31.77 24.71 26.19
CA TRP A 602 -30.53 25.49 26.27
C TRP A 602 -29.89 25.64 27.67
N ASP A 603 -28.57 25.87 27.65
CA ASP A 603 -27.65 26.62 28.52
C ASP A 603 -27.87 26.83 30.04
N SER A 604 -26.81 26.53 30.83
CA SER A 604 -26.16 27.48 31.78
C SER A 604 -24.88 26.91 32.43
N GLN A 605 -23.75 27.60 32.15
CA GLN A 605 -22.44 27.73 32.84
C GLN A 605 -21.79 26.63 33.72
N PRO A 606 -20.44 26.48 33.67
CA PRO A 606 -19.68 25.50 34.45
C PRO A 606 -19.32 25.97 35.87
N ARG A 607 -19.55 25.11 36.87
CA ARG A 607 -18.97 25.24 38.22
C ARG A 607 -17.53 24.71 38.22
N ARG A 608 -16.57 25.54 38.65
CA ARG A 608 -15.23 25.10 39.09
C ARG A 608 -15.34 24.24 40.37
N PRO A 609 -14.34 23.39 40.63
CA PRO A 609 -13.71 23.43 41.95
C PRO A 609 -12.18 23.45 41.89
N ARG A 610 -11.59 24.33 42.71
CA ARG A 610 -10.17 24.32 43.13
C ARG A 610 -9.98 23.25 44.21
N ASN A 611 -8.83 22.58 44.14
CA ASN A 611 -7.98 22.05 45.21
C ASN A 611 -8.61 21.25 46.36
N ALA A 612 -8.29 19.95 46.40
CA ALA A 612 -8.09 19.21 47.64
C ALA A 612 -6.88 18.28 47.51
N ARG A 613 -5.76 18.77 48.06
CA ARG A 613 -4.68 18.09 48.80
C ARG A 613 -4.47 16.59 48.56
N LEU A 614 -3.26 16.28 48.10
CA LEU A 614 -2.52 15.04 48.33
C LEU A 614 -2.43 14.74 49.82
N ASP A 615 -2.56 13.46 50.18
CA ASP A 615 -2.13 12.89 51.46
C ASP A 615 -0.96 11.90 51.21
N SER A 616 -0.01 11.94 52.12
CA SER A 616 1.19 11.12 52.21
C SER A 616 0.84 9.66 52.50
N ARG A 617 1.42 8.72 51.71
CA ARG A 617 1.26 7.24 51.74
C ARG A 617 0.26 6.66 50.72
N GLY A 618 0.42 7.02 49.45
CA GLY A 618 -0.40 6.52 48.35
C GLY A 618 -0.64 5.01 48.36
N TRP A 619 -1.90 4.59 48.50
CA TRP A 619 -2.50 3.31 48.11
C TRP A 619 -4.03 3.45 48.10
N ARG A 620 -4.69 2.92 47.05
CA ARG A 620 -6.04 2.28 46.96
C ARG A 620 -6.54 2.39 45.51
N ALA A 621 -7.29 1.46 44.93
CA ALA A 621 -7.70 0.11 45.28
C ALA A 621 -8.22 -0.53 43.97
N TRP A 622 -7.87 -1.80 43.74
CA TRP A 622 -8.42 -2.60 42.66
C TRP A 622 -9.88 -3.00 42.96
N LEU A 623 -10.79 -2.79 42.01
CA LEU A 623 -12.12 -3.41 42.01
C LEU A 623 -12.22 -4.39 40.83
N ARG A 624 -12.16 -5.68 41.17
CA ARG A 624 -12.53 -6.80 40.29
C ARG A 624 -14.06 -6.88 40.18
N LEU A 625 -14.59 -6.95 38.96
CA LEU A 625 -15.97 -7.37 38.69
C LEU A 625 -16.00 -8.90 38.56
N VAL A 626 -16.63 -9.56 39.53
CA VAL A 626 -17.04 -10.97 39.47
C VAL A 626 -18.51 -11.01 39.11
N THR A 627 -18.85 -11.65 37.99
CA THR A 627 -20.21 -11.97 37.57
C THR A 627 -20.69 -13.23 38.31
N CYS A 628 -21.69 -13.10 39.18
CA CYS A 628 -22.37 -14.22 39.82
C CYS A 628 -23.66 -14.56 39.07
N VAL A 629 -23.70 -15.74 38.46
CA VAL A 629 -24.90 -16.35 37.89
C VAL A 629 -25.78 -16.87 39.03
N ARG A 630 -27.06 -16.49 39.05
CA ARG A 630 -28.09 -17.11 39.91
C ARG A 630 -29.16 -17.76 39.03
N SER A 631 -29.12 -19.09 38.97
CA SER A 631 -30.18 -19.94 38.46
C SER A 631 -31.37 -19.95 39.43
N ARG A 632 -32.58 -19.69 38.94
CA ARG A 632 -33.83 -20.09 39.61
C ARG A 632 -34.54 -21.16 38.78
N VAL A 633 -34.51 -22.37 39.31
CA VAL A 633 -35.41 -23.48 39.00
C VAL A 633 -36.78 -23.16 39.63
N ARG A 634 -37.86 -23.40 38.89
CA ARG A 634 -39.20 -23.65 39.45
C ARG A 634 -39.76 -24.89 38.77
N GLN A 635 -40.03 -25.90 39.60
CA GLN A 635 -40.86 -27.06 39.30
C GLN A 635 -42.33 -26.65 39.35
N SER A 636 -43.09 -27.05 38.33
CA SER A 636 -44.43 -27.66 38.35
C SER A 636 -44.85 -27.90 36.90
#